data_AF-A0A844T934-F1
#
_entry.id   AF-A0A844T934-F1
#
_cell.length_a   1.000
_cell.length_b   1.000
_cell.length_c   1.000
_cell.angle_alpha   90.00
_cell.angle_beta   90.00
_cell.angle_gamma   90.00
#
_symmetry.space_group_name_H-M   'P 1'
#
loop_
_entity.id
_entity.type
_entity.pdbx_description
1 polymer ?
#
loop_
_entity_poly.entity_id
_entity_poly.type
_entity_poly.pdbx_seq_one_letter_code
_entity_poly.pdbx_strand_id
1 'polypeptide(L)'
;MDREQAAELKKRLLNVGRALDRTVMAMGQIDQAERDALWGHLNELYEIVHRKLLVGIYAQHPDLKPPPMPPHFFGELTWSEVLLPPSVTEDQLDEVIFSLLKSRWRKVVAFVTDAEKRFKELGWTITYEATAARLQALSDLDRIESAGDLRYWGNSEVRLKH
;
A
#
# COMPACT_ATOMS: atom_id res chain seq x y z
N MET A 1 23.72 18.20 13.20
CA MET A 1 23.37 18.62 11.83
C MET A 1 22.34 19.73 11.94
N ASP A 2 22.53 20.83 11.24
CA ASP A 2 21.52 21.89 11.26
C ASP A 2 20.23 21.45 10.53
N ARG A 3 19.16 22.24 10.67
CA ARG A 3 17.84 21.88 10.15
C ARG A 3 17.81 21.82 8.62
N GLU A 4 18.55 22.69 7.94
CA GLU A 4 18.57 22.76 6.48
C GLU A 4 19.29 21.54 5.89
N GLN A 5 20.45 21.22 6.44
CA GLN A 5 21.19 19.99 6.15
C GLN A 5 20.33 18.74 6.41
N ALA A 6 19.58 18.73 7.54
CA ALA A 6 18.69 17.63 7.88
C ALA A 6 17.53 17.46 6.87
N ALA A 7 16.96 18.56 6.40
CA ALA A 7 15.89 18.55 5.41
C ALA A 7 16.37 18.03 4.05
N GLU A 8 17.56 18.46 3.61
CA GLU A 8 18.15 18.00 2.35
C GLU A 8 18.56 16.52 2.43
N LEU A 9 19.15 16.08 3.55
CA LEU A 9 19.47 14.68 3.76
C LEU A 9 18.19 13.82 3.79
N LYS A 10 17.13 14.25 4.50
CA LYS A 10 15.82 13.58 4.48
C LYS A 10 15.33 13.40 3.05
N LYS A 11 15.36 14.46 2.23
CA LYS A 11 14.88 14.41 0.84
C LYS A 11 15.66 13.36 0.02
N ARG A 12 16.98 13.30 0.19
CA ARG A 12 17.82 12.29 -0.49
C ARG A 12 17.52 10.88 -0.01
N LEU A 13 17.38 10.67 1.29
CA LEU A 13 17.02 9.36 1.84
C LEU A 13 15.64 8.88 1.37
N LEU A 14 14.66 9.78 1.27
CA LEU A 14 13.35 9.45 0.69
C LEU A 14 13.44 9.09 -0.81
N ASN A 15 14.36 9.69 -1.56
CA ASN A 15 14.63 9.27 -2.95
C ASN A 15 15.23 7.87 -3.02
N VAL A 16 16.13 7.53 -2.08
CA VAL A 16 16.69 6.18 -1.99
C VAL A 16 15.60 5.17 -1.65
N GLY A 17 14.75 5.44 -0.65
CA GLY A 17 13.61 4.57 -0.32
C GLY A 17 12.71 4.30 -1.53
N ARG A 18 12.33 5.36 -2.27
CA ARG A 18 11.55 5.21 -3.52
C ARG A 18 12.26 4.43 -4.62
N ALA A 19 13.59 4.47 -4.68
CA ALA A 19 14.36 3.66 -5.62
C ALA A 19 14.33 2.19 -5.20
N LEU A 20 14.50 1.89 -3.91
CA LEU A 20 14.38 0.54 -3.37
C LEU A 20 12.98 -0.05 -3.67
N ASP A 21 11.91 0.71 -3.42
CA ASP A 21 10.54 0.27 -3.73
C ASP A 21 10.37 -0.10 -5.21
N ARG A 22 10.94 0.69 -6.13
CA ARG A 22 10.91 0.41 -7.57
C ARG A 22 11.70 -0.83 -7.95
N THR A 23 12.85 -1.07 -7.31
CA THR A 23 13.63 -2.29 -7.51
C THR A 23 12.81 -3.50 -7.10
N VAL A 24 12.13 -3.45 -5.96
CA VAL A 24 11.29 -4.58 -5.53
C VAL A 24 10.16 -4.85 -6.53
N MET A 25 9.50 -3.81 -7.05
CA MET A 25 8.47 -4.01 -8.08
C MET A 25 9.02 -4.71 -9.33
N ALA A 26 10.24 -4.36 -9.75
CA ALA A 26 10.88 -5.00 -10.90
C ALA A 26 11.24 -6.47 -10.63
N MET A 27 11.45 -6.88 -9.37
CA MET A 27 11.74 -8.26 -8.99
C MET A 27 10.56 -9.23 -9.19
N GLY A 28 9.35 -8.73 -9.45
CA GLY A 28 8.23 -9.58 -9.87
C GLY A 28 8.50 -10.33 -11.19
N GLN A 29 9.49 -9.88 -11.97
CA GLN A 29 9.82 -10.41 -13.30
C GLN A 29 10.99 -11.43 -13.31
N ILE A 30 11.63 -11.67 -12.17
CA ILE A 30 12.74 -12.64 -12.03
C ILE A 30 12.30 -13.88 -11.25
N ASP A 31 13.09 -14.96 -11.31
CA ASP A 31 12.76 -16.20 -10.62
C ASP A 31 12.79 -16.07 -9.09
N GLN A 32 12.15 -17.04 -8.42
CA GLN A 32 11.93 -16.98 -6.98
C GLN A 32 13.23 -17.05 -6.17
N ALA A 33 14.23 -17.82 -6.61
CA ALA A 33 15.48 -17.98 -5.88
C ALA A 33 16.35 -16.71 -5.97
N GLU A 34 16.41 -16.10 -7.16
CA GLU A 34 17.06 -14.80 -7.36
C GLU A 34 16.35 -13.69 -6.59
N ARG A 35 15.01 -13.73 -6.55
CA ARG A 35 14.20 -12.79 -5.77
C ARG A 35 14.52 -12.87 -4.28
N ASP A 36 14.58 -14.06 -3.70
CA ASP A 36 14.82 -14.25 -2.27
C ASP A 36 16.24 -13.80 -1.88
N ALA A 37 17.24 -14.08 -2.73
CA ALA A 37 18.62 -13.62 -2.51
C ALA A 37 18.73 -12.09 -2.53
N LEU A 38 18.08 -11.43 -3.51
CA LEU A 38 18.11 -9.97 -3.62
C LEU A 38 17.28 -9.28 -2.53
N TRP A 39 16.19 -9.92 -2.09
CA TRP A 39 15.31 -9.40 -1.03
C TRP A 39 16.06 -9.17 0.29
N GLY A 40 16.94 -10.10 0.68
CA GLY A 40 17.74 -9.97 1.90
C GLY A 40 18.59 -8.69 1.92
N HIS A 41 19.25 -8.38 0.79
CA HIS A 41 20.07 -7.17 0.65
C HIS A 41 19.23 -5.88 0.62
N LEU A 42 18.07 -5.90 -0.05
CA LEU A 42 17.18 -4.75 -0.12
C LEU A 42 16.54 -4.44 1.23
N ASN A 43 16.17 -5.48 1.98
CA ASN A 43 15.61 -5.33 3.32
C ASN A 43 16.62 -4.68 4.29
N GLU A 44 17.90 -5.07 4.22
CA GLU A 44 18.95 -4.43 5.03
C GLU A 44 19.09 -2.93 4.72
N LEU A 45 19.11 -2.58 3.43
CA LEU A 45 19.16 -1.19 2.99
C LEU A 45 17.92 -0.39 3.43
N TYR A 46 16.74 -1.02 3.35
CA TYR A 46 15.49 -0.43 3.80
C TYR A 46 15.54 -0.12 5.31
N GLU A 47 15.99 -1.07 6.12
CA GLU A 47 16.15 -0.89 7.57
C GLU A 47 17.13 0.25 7.91
N ILE A 48 18.27 0.33 7.20
CA ILE A 48 19.23 1.43 7.40
C ILE A 48 18.59 2.78 7.09
N VAL A 49 17.93 2.91 5.94
CA VAL A 49 17.34 4.19 5.50
C VAL A 49 16.16 4.59 6.38
N HIS A 50 15.19 3.71 6.56
CA HIS A 50 13.91 4.05 7.19
C HIS A 50 13.95 3.97 8.72
N ARG A 51 14.66 2.99 9.30
CA ARG A 51 14.60 2.71 10.74
C ARG A 51 15.77 3.27 11.53
N LYS A 52 16.90 3.55 10.87
CA LYS A 52 18.06 4.19 11.50
C LYS A 52 18.19 5.67 11.10
N LEU A 53 18.43 5.95 9.82
CA LEU A 53 18.80 7.29 9.37
C LEU A 53 17.64 8.28 9.46
N LEU A 54 16.47 7.96 8.90
CA LEU A 54 15.31 8.85 8.94
C LEU A 54 14.78 9.03 10.38
N VAL A 55 14.73 7.98 11.19
CA VAL A 55 14.36 8.06 12.61
C VAL A 55 15.32 8.98 13.37
N GLY A 56 16.64 8.86 13.13
CA GLY A 56 17.64 9.74 13.73
C GLY A 56 17.46 11.21 13.36
N ILE A 57 17.11 11.49 12.09
CA ILE A 57 16.78 12.85 11.64
C ILE A 57 15.55 13.38 12.36
N TYR A 58 14.48 12.60 12.48
CA TYR A 58 13.25 13.02 13.14
C TYR A 58 13.40 13.20 14.65
N ALA A 59 14.31 12.45 15.29
CA ALA A 59 14.64 12.64 16.69
C ALA A 59 15.35 13.99 16.94
N GLN A 60 16.23 14.40 16.02
CA GLN A 60 16.94 15.68 16.10
C GLN A 60 16.07 16.87 15.66
N HIS A 61 15.20 16.67 14.67
CA HIS A 61 14.34 17.70 14.06
C HIS A 61 12.90 17.18 13.92
N PRO A 62 12.10 17.23 15.00
CA PRO A 62 10.74 16.64 15.02
C PRO A 62 9.77 17.28 14.02
N ASP A 63 9.95 18.55 13.66
CA ASP A 63 9.15 19.26 12.66
C ASP A 63 9.30 18.66 11.26
N LEU A 64 10.43 17.97 11.00
CA LEU A 64 10.68 17.29 9.73
C LEU A 64 10.01 15.92 9.65
N LYS A 65 9.47 15.39 10.75
CA LYS A 65 8.76 14.11 10.76
C LYS A 65 7.53 14.23 9.86
N PRO A 66 7.36 13.33 8.87
CA PRO A 66 6.14 13.34 8.09
C PRO A 66 4.95 13.10 9.02
N PRO A 67 3.75 13.62 8.67
CA PRO A 67 2.53 13.15 9.32
C PRO A 67 2.50 11.61 9.28
N PRO A 68 1.87 10.95 10.28
CA PRO A 68 1.80 9.50 10.33
C PRO A 68 1.46 8.97 8.93
N MET A 69 2.42 8.28 8.32
CA MET A 69 2.18 7.67 7.02
C MET A 69 1.00 6.73 7.24
N PRO A 70 -0.01 6.72 6.36
CA PRO A 70 -0.94 5.60 6.33
C PRO A 70 -0.07 4.34 6.31
N PRO A 71 -0.34 3.34 7.17
CA PRO A 71 0.47 2.15 7.24
C PRO A 71 0.81 1.68 5.82
N HIS A 72 2.07 1.32 5.57
CA HIS A 72 2.38 0.57 4.36
C HIS A 72 1.63 -0.73 4.49
N PHE A 73 0.44 -0.76 3.91
CA PHE A 73 -0.40 -1.91 3.96
C PHE A 73 0.09 -2.85 2.88
N PHE A 74 0.90 -3.81 3.30
CA PHE A 74 1.24 -4.97 2.50
C PHE A 74 0.07 -5.93 2.64
N GLY A 75 -0.60 -6.26 1.53
CA GLY A 75 -1.66 -7.27 1.54
C GLY A 75 -1.11 -8.59 1.04
N GLU A 76 -0.80 -9.51 1.96
CA GLU A 76 -0.66 -10.95 1.63
C GLU A 76 -1.99 -11.70 1.79
N LEU A 77 -2.99 -11.06 2.41
CA LEU A 77 -4.30 -11.64 2.68
C LEU A 77 -5.04 -11.96 1.38
N THR A 78 -5.44 -13.22 1.22
CA THR A 78 -6.25 -13.67 0.09
C THR A 78 -7.74 -13.52 0.38
N TRP A 79 -8.58 -13.39 -0.64
CA TRP A 79 -10.04 -13.24 -0.44
C TRP A 79 -10.66 -14.42 0.32
N SER A 80 -10.15 -15.64 0.11
CA SER A 80 -10.60 -16.85 0.82
C SER A 80 -10.36 -16.82 2.33
N GLU A 81 -9.45 -15.99 2.82
CA GLU A 81 -9.14 -15.84 4.24
C GLU A 81 -9.93 -14.71 4.91
N VAL A 82 -10.64 -13.90 4.11
CA VAL A 82 -11.42 -12.76 4.62
C VAL A 82 -12.71 -13.27 5.25
N LEU A 83 -12.91 -12.89 6.52
CA LEU A 83 -14.19 -13.05 7.21
C LEU A 83 -14.94 -11.72 7.19
N LEU A 84 -16.05 -11.68 6.47
CA LEU A 84 -16.95 -10.53 6.47
C LEU A 84 -17.74 -10.47 7.79
N PRO A 85 -18.15 -9.25 8.22
CA PRO A 85 -19.13 -9.12 9.28
C PRO A 85 -20.39 -9.93 8.96
N PRO A 86 -21.03 -10.60 9.93
CA PRO A 86 -22.18 -11.47 9.68
C PRO A 86 -23.38 -10.79 9.01
N SER A 87 -23.46 -9.46 9.13
CA SER A 87 -24.51 -8.63 8.54
C SER A 87 -24.22 -8.17 7.11
N VAL A 88 -23.06 -8.53 6.54
CA VAL A 88 -22.57 -8.03 5.25
C VAL A 88 -22.34 -9.20 4.31
N THR A 89 -22.96 -9.13 3.14
CA THR A 89 -22.73 -10.09 2.04
C THR A 89 -21.64 -9.60 1.09
N GLU A 90 -21.06 -10.53 0.33
CA GLU A 90 -20.08 -10.22 -0.71
C GLU A 90 -20.64 -9.24 -1.76
N ASP A 91 -21.90 -9.43 -2.18
CA ASP A 91 -22.57 -8.54 -3.14
C ASP A 91 -22.74 -7.11 -2.61
N GLN A 92 -23.12 -6.95 -1.33
CA GLN A 92 -23.24 -5.63 -0.70
C GLN A 92 -21.89 -4.93 -0.59
N LEU A 93 -20.82 -5.66 -0.29
CA LEU A 93 -19.48 -5.11 -0.31
C LEU A 93 -19.10 -4.63 -1.71
N ASP A 94 -19.36 -5.46 -2.72
CA ASP A 94 -19.07 -5.14 -4.12
C ASP A 94 -19.83 -3.91 -4.60
N GLU A 95 -21.11 -3.77 -4.27
CA GLU A 95 -21.90 -2.57 -4.58
C GLU A 95 -21.22 -1.30 -4.03
N VAL A 96 -20.75 -1.34 -2.77
CA VAL A 96 -20.04 -0.22 -2.17
C VAL A 96 -18.71 0.03 -2.87
N ILE A 97 -17.92 -1.01 -3.15
CA ILE A 97 -16.65 -0.89 -3.88
C ILE A 97 -16.86 -0.25 -5.25
N PHE A 98 -17.81 -0.76 -6.05
CA PHE A 98 -18.11 -0.23 -7.38
C PHE A 98 -18.61 1.22 -7.33
N SER A 99 -19.38 1.61 -6.30
CA SER A 99 -19.81 3.00 -6.13
C SER A 99 -18.64 3.98 -5.90
N LEU A 100 -17.56 3.50 -5.27
CA LEU A 100 -16.36 4.27 -4.95
C LEU A 100 -15.33 4.28 -6.09
N LEU A 101 -15.33 3.24 -6.92
CA LEU A 101 -14.48 3.16 -8.09
C LEU A 101 -14.83 4.26 -9.09
N LYS A 102 -13.83 4.66 -9.87
CA LYS A 102 -13.94 5.68 -10.91
C LYS A 102 -13.37 5.12 -12.20
N SER A 103 -13.78 5.71 -13.32
CA SER A 103 -13.22 5.41 -14.64
C SER A 103 -11.74 5.83 -14.77
N ARG A 104 -11.30 6.82 -13.98
CA ARG A 104 -9.89 7.19 -13.89
C ARG A 104 -9.13 6.31 -12.90
N TRP A 105 -7.85 6.09 -13.19
CA TRP A 105 -6.91 5.44 -12.28
C TRP A 105 -6.85 6.14 -10.92
N ARG A 106 -6.86 5.35 -9.85
CA ARG A 106 -6.69 5.81 -8.47
C ARG A 106 -5.66 4.94 -7.75
N LYS A 107 -4.82 5.52 -6.91
CA LYS A 107 -3.94 4.75 -6.02
C LYS A 107 -4.75 3.84 -5.11
N VAL A 108 -4.33 2.58 -4.97
CA VAL A 108 -4.99 1.60 -4.08
C VAL A 108 -5.04 2.11 -2.65
N VAL A 109 -3.94 2.67 -2.14
CA VAL A 109 -3.90 3.25 -0.77
C VAL A 109 -4.97 4.33 -0.56
N ALA A 110 -5.21 5.17 -1.57
CA ALA A 110 -6.24 6.21 -1.47
C ALA A 110 -7.65 5.60 -1.55
N PHE A 111 -7.83 4.58 -2.39
CA PHE A 111 -9.10 3.88 -2.53
C PHE A 111 -9.50 3.17 -1.22
N VAL A 112 -8.63 2.33 -0.65
CA VAL A 112 -8.95 1.58 0.57
C VAL A 112 -9.20 2.50 1.76
N THR A 113 -8.51 3.65 1.83
CA THR A 113 -8.73 4.67 2.87
C THR A 113 -10.13 5.27 2.77
N ASP A 114 -10.60 5.55 1.55
CA ASP A 114 -11.95 6.07 1.35
C ASP A 114 -13.02 5.01 1.55
N ALA A 115 -12.76 3.76 1.14
CA ALA A 115 -13.63 2.62 1.38
C ALA A 115 -13.84 2.38 2.88
N GLU A 116 -12.77 2.41 3.68
CA GLU A 116 -12.87 2.23 5.13
C GLU A 116 -13.72 3.32 5.80
N LYS A 117 -13.58 4.58 5.37
CA LYS A 117 -14.47 5.66 5.86
C LYS A 117 -15.92 5.34 5.56
N ARG A 118 -16.21 4.88 4.33
CA ARG A 118 -17.56 4.51 3.93
C ARG A 118 -18.09 3.31 4.71
N PHE A 119 -17.25 2.31 4.98
CA PHE A 119 -17.62 1.16 5.81
C PHE A 119 -17.94 1.57 7.25
N LYS A 120 -17.17 2.50 7.84
CA LYS A 120 -17.45 3.05 9.16
C LYS A 120 -18.80 3.77 9.22
N GLU A 121 -19.16 4.53 8.18
CA GLU A 121 -20.49 5.17 8.07
C GLU A 121 -21.63 4.15 7.99
N LEU A 122 -21.38 2.97 7.41
CA LEU A 122 -22.32 1.86 7.31
C LEU A 122 -22.31 0.94 8.54
N GLY A 123 -21.46 1.22 9.54
CA GLY A 123 -21.29 0.39 10.74
C GLY A 123 -20.56 -0.94 10.49
N TRP A 124 -19.80 -1.05 9.39
CA TRP A 124 -19.07 -2.26 9.01
C TRP A 124 -17.62 -2.22 9.51
N THR A 125 -17.17 -3.33 10.09
CA THR A 125 -15.78 -3.54 10.51
C THR A 125 -15.01 -4.31 9.45
N ILE A 126 -14.69 -3.65 8.33
CA ILE A 126 -13.91 -4.23 7.23
C ILE A 126 -12.55 -3.53 7.19
N THR A 127 -11.47 -4.31 7.21
CA THR A 127 -10.10 -3.78 7.21
C THR A 127 -9.66 -3.34 5.83
N TYR A 128 -8.58 -2.56 5.76
CA TYR A 128 -8.01 -2.19 4.48
C TYR A 128 -7.51 -3.42 3.71
N GLU A 129 -6.93 -4.40 4.42
CA GLU A 129 -6.40 -5.65 3.84
C GLU A 129 -7.53 -6.50 3.25
N ALA A 130 -8.66 -6.60 3.94
CA ALA A 130 -9.86 -7.26 3.40
C ALA A 130 -10.37 -6.57 2.14
N THR A 131 -10.31 -5.23 2.12
CA THR A 131 -10.69 -4.43 0.94
C THR A 131 -9.72 -4.69 -0.23
N ALA A 132 -8.42 -4.70 0.02
CA ALA A 132 -7.41 -4.99 -1.00
C ALA A 132 -7.53 -6.42 -1.53
N ALA A 133 -7.69 -7.41 -0.64
CA ALA A 133 -7.96 -8.79 -1.01
C ALA A 133 -9.19 -8.90 -1.93
N ARG A 134 -10.25 -8.12 -1.65
CA ARG A 134 -11.43 -8.07 -2.52
C ARG A 134 -11.13 -7.44 -3.89
N LEU A 135 -10.36 -6.35 -3.93
CA LEU A 135 -9.93 -5.76 -5.20
C LEU A 135 -9.13 -6.75 -6.05
N GLN A 136 -8.27 -7.57 -5.45
CA GLN A 136 -7.59 -8.64 -6.17
C GLN A 136 -8.58 -9.63 -6.79
N ALA A 137 -9.51 -10.15 -5.98
CA ALA A 137 -10.51 -11.11 -6.46
C ALA A 137 -11.36 -10.53 -7.60
N LEU A 138 -11.76 -9.25 -7.50
CA LEU A 138 -12.50 -8.56 -8.57
C LEU A 138 -11.65 -8.37 -9.82
N SER A 139 -10.34 -8.15 -9.69
CA SER A 139 -9.41 -8.06 -10.81
C SER A 139 -9.24 -9.42 -11.49
N ASP A 140 -9.10 -10.50 -10.71
CA ASP A 140 -8.94 -11.87 -11.21
C ASP A 140 -10.21 -12.37 -11.91
N LEU A 141 -11.38 -11.91 -11.46
CA LEU A 141 -12.68 -12.13 -12.10
C LEU A 141 -12.97 -11.17 -13.27
N ASP A 142 -12.00 -10.32 -13.65
CA ASP A 142 -12.10 -9.38 -14.77
C ASP A 142 -13.29 -8.37 -14.65
N ARG A 143 -13.67 -8.07 -13.39
CA ARG A 143 -14.74 -7.12 -13.01
C ARG A 143 -14.23 -5.69 -12.88
N ILE A 144 -12.93 -5.53 -12.63
CA ILE A 144 -12.20 -4.26 -12.65
C ILE A 144 -10.96 -4.44 -13.51
N GLU A 145 -10.36 -3.35 -13.98
CA GLU A 145 -9.27 -3.50 -14.95
C GLU A 145 -7.95 -4.00 -14.34
N SER A 146 -7.62 -3.51 -13.15
CA SER A 146 -6.47 -4.00 -12.39
C SER A 146 -6.57 -3.49 -10.97
N ALA A 147 -5.94 -4.19 -10.02
CA ALA A 147 -5.63 -3.71 -8.69
C ALA A 147 -4.11 -3.45 -8.49
N GLY A 148 -3.28 -3.68 -9.51
CA GLY A 148 -1.82 -3.62 -9.42
C GLY A 148 -1.22 -4.72 -8.53
N ASP A 149 0.01 -4.50 -8.05
CA ASP A 149 0.67 -5.39 -7.08
C ASP A 149 0.26 -5.01 -5.66
N LEU A 150 -0.64 -5.79 -5.05
CA LEU A 150 -1.16 -5.51 -3.72
C LEU A 150 -0.19 -5.81 -2.57
N ARG A 151 1.05 -6.20 -2.88
CA ARG A 151 2.15 -6.07 -1.91
C ARG A 151 2.54 -4.60 -1.73
N TYR A 152 2.25 -3.71 -2.68
CA TYR A 152 2.66 -2.30 -2.65
C TYR A 152 1.54 -1.32 -3.00
N TRP A 153 0.57 -1.13 -2.10
CA TRP A 153 -0.64 -0.32 -2.39
C TRP A 153 -0.37 1.14 -2.77
N GLY A 154 0.74 1.71 -2.30
CA GLY A 154 1.15 3.07 -2.64
C GLY A 154 1.59 3.23 -4.10
N ASN A 155 2.04 2.14 -4.73
CA ASN A 155 2.49 2.11 -6.11
C ASN A 155 1.42 1.53 -7.05
N SER A 156 0.47 0.79 -6.51
CA SER A 156 -0.61 0.15 -7.26
C SER A 156 -1.80 1.06 -7.52
N GLU A 157 -2.50 0.79 -8.62
CA GLU A 157 -3.63 1.58 -9.10
C GLU A 157 -4.82 0.71 -9.45
N VAL A 158 -6.01 1.26 -9.23
CA VAL A 158 -7.30 0.62 -9.47
C VAL A 158 -8.22 1.51 -10.29
N ARG A 159 -9.01 0.92 -11.19
CA ARG A 159 -10.10 1.59 -11.92
C ARG A 159 -11.24 0.65 -12.26
N LEU A 160 -12.43 1.23 -12.43
CA LEU A 160 -13.58 0.51 -12.97
C LEU A 160 -13.34 0.16 -14.44
N LYS A 161 -13.76 -1.04 -14.84
CA LYS A 161 -13.74 -1.47 -16.24
C LYS A 161 -14.80 -0.70 -17.05
N HIS A 162 -14.46 -0.34 -18.28
CA HIS A 162 -15.36 0.35 -19.21
C HIS A 162 -16.32 -0.62 -19.89
#